data_AF-A0A4V5SPP6-F1
#
_entry.id   AF-A0A4V5SPP6-F1
#
_cell.length_a   1.000
_cell.length_b   1.000
_cell.length_c   1.000
_cell.angle_alpha   90.00
_cell.angle_beta   90.00
_cell.angle_gamma   90.00
#
_symmetry.space_group_name_H-M   'P 1'
#
loop_
_entity.id
_entity.type
_entity.pdbx_description
1 polymer ?
#
loop_
_entity_poly.entity_id
_entity_poly.type
_entity_poly.pdbx_seq_one_letter_code
_entity_poly.pdbx_strand_id
1 'polypeptide(L)'
;MNGLTPGNIDENNINALLACIAFQELSLSHLINAEGEKIQYAVGTLPGLTPPAGSIAELLEVNNSVQSVLNCAFLNELALLAQLQCLLNPSGITGATCCFPFGSTG
;
A
#
# COMPACT_ATOMS: atom_id res chain seq x y z
N MET A 1 -2.21 -33.26 20.30
CA MET A 1 -1.10 -32.27 20.45
C MET A 1 -0.21 -32.40 19.21
N ASN A 2 -0.59 -31.75 18.11
CA ASN A 2 0.27 -31.49 16.95
C ASN A 2 0.66 -30.01 17.07
N GLY A 3 1.88 -29.52 17.01
CA GLY A 3 3.17 -30.08 16.66
C GLY A 3 4.03 -28.85 16.33
N LEU A 4 4.54 -28.15 17.35
CA LEU A 4 5.56 -27.13 17.15
C LEU A 4 6.89 -27.89 16.98
N THR A 5 7.28 -28.16 15.74
CA THR A 5 8.66 -28.53 15.45
C THR A 5 9.44 -27.24 15.16
N PRO A 6 10.53 -26.96 15.89
CA PRO A 6 11.39 -25.81 15.60
C PRO A 6 12.19 -26.14 14.33
N GLY A 7 11.72 -25.63 13.20
CA GLY A 7 12.32 -25.90 11.89
C GLY A 7 11.66 -25.20 10.71
N ASN A 8 10.41 -24.72 10.84
CA ASN A 8 9.78 -23.87 9.84
C ASN A 8 9.47 -22.51 10.47
N ILE A 9 10.30 -21.51 10.20
CA ILE A 9 9.77 -20.15 10.10
C ILE A 9 8.65 -20.25 9.07
N ASP A 10 7.43 -19.79 9.32
CA ASP A 10 6.23 -20.07 8.49
C ASP A 10 6.41 -19.66 7.02
N GLU A 11 7.06 -20.50 6.20
CA GLU A 11 7.35 -20.24 4.78
C GLU A 11 6.06 -19.97 4.01
N ASN A 12 4.96 -20.63 4.39
CA ASN A 12 3.64 -20.38 3.83
C ASN A 12 3.13 -18.96 4.13
N ASN A 13 3.36 -18.44 5.33
CA ASN A 13 2.95 -17.08 5.71
C ASN A 13 3.83 -16.03 5.02
N ILE A 14 5.13 -16.31 4.90
CA ILE A 14 6.07 -15.46 4.14
C ILE A 14 5.65 -15.43 2.66
N ASN A 15 5.38 -16.58 2.04
CA ASN A 15 4.95 -16.67 0.65
C ASN A 15 3.62 -15.96 0.42
N ALA A 16 2.65 -16.13 1.33
CA ALA A 16 1.36 -15.43 1.26
C ALA A 16 1.56 -13.91 1.34
N LEU A 17 2.40 -13.43 2.25
CA LEU A 17 2.62 -12.00 2.43
C LEU A 17 3.41 -11.38 1.26
N LEU A 18 4.39 -12.09 0.71
CA LEU A 18 5.08 -11.69 -0.52
C LEU A 18 4.11 -11.62 -1.71
N ALA A 19 3.17 -12.56 -1.82
CA ALA A 19 2.12 -12.50 -2.84
C ALA A 19 1.22 -11.28 -2.64
N CYS A 20 0.83 -10.96 -1.39
CA CYS A 20 0.07 -9.75 -1.07
C CYS A 20 0.81 -8.47 -1.47
N ILE A 21 2.11 -8.38 -1.16
CA ILE A 21 2.97 -7.24 -1.56
C ILE A 21 3.02 -7.14 -3.08
N ALA A 22 3.28 -8.23 -3.80
CA ALA A 22 3.33 -8.22 -5.25
C ALA A 22 2.00 -7.78 -5.90
N PHE A 23 0.86 -8.22 -5.36
CA PHE A 23 -0.45 -7.75 -5.83
C PHE A 23 -0.70 -6.28 -5.49
N GLN A 24 -0.24 -5.81 -4.33
CA GLN A 24 -0.33 -4.41 -3.96
C GLN A 24 0.51 -3.56 -4.90
N GLU A 25 1.77 -3.88 -5.14
CA GLU A 25 2.67 -3.19 -6.06
C GLU A 25 2.12 -3.14 -7.48
N LEU A 26 1.56 -4.26 -7.98
CA LEU A 26 0.90 -4.30 -9.27
C LEU A 26 -0.29 -3.33 -9.31
N SER A 27 -1.13 -3.34 -8.27
CA SER A 27 -2.28 -2.42 -8.17
C SER A 27 -1.85 -0.96 -8.05
N LEU A 28 -0.76 -0.69 -7.32
CA LEU A 28 -0.18 0.64 -7.15
C LEU A 28 0.32 1.21 -8.48
N SER A 29 0.87 0.39 -9.37
CA SER A 29 1.32 0.86 -10.69
C SER A 29 0.17 1.48 -11.50
N HIS A 30 -1.00 0.85 -11.49
CA HIS A 30 -2.19 1.34 -12.16
C HIS A 30 -2.79 2.56 -11.47
N LEU A 31 -2.82 2.54 -10.14
CA LEU A 31 -3.33 3.65 -9.33
C LEU A 31 -2.47 4.91 -9.52
N ILE A 32 -1.15 4.79 -9.45
CA ILE A 32 -0.22 5.91 -9.69
C ILE A 32 -0.38 6.46 -11.10
N ASN A 33 -0.54 5.58 -12.11
CA ASN A 33 -0.81 6.03 -13.47
C ASN A 33 -2.12 6.83 -13.56
N ALA A 34 -3.21 6.34 -12.96
CA ALA A 34 -4.50 7.01 -12.95
C ALA A 34 -4.45 8.38 -12.24
N GLU A 35 -3.76 8.46 -11.11
CA GLU A 35 -3.55 9.74 -10.41
C GLU A 35 -2.66 10.70 -11.24
N GLY A 36 -1.69 10.16 -11.98
CA GLY A 36 -0.89 10.93 -12.95
C GLY A 36 -1.72 11.48 -14.10
N GLU A 37 -2.64 10.69 -14.66
CA GLU A 37 -3.60 11.15 -15.68
C GLU A 37 -4.55 12.21 -15.13
N LYS A 38 -4.98 12.09 -13.86
CA LYS A 38 -5.80 13.11 -13.18
C LYS A 38 -5.07 14.45 -13.09
N ILE A 39 -3.78 14.44 -12.74
CA ILE A 39 -2.94 15.66 -12.75
C ILE A 39 -2.83 16.21 -14.17
N GLN A 40 -2.51 15.37 -15.14
CA GLN A 40 -2.36 15.78 -16.54
C GLN A 40 -3.64 16.40 -17.09
N TYR A 41 -4.80 15.85 -16.72
CA TYR A 41 -6.10 16.42 -17.05
C TYR A 41 -6.26 17.80 -16.44
N ALA A 42 -6.00 17.94 -15.13
CA ALA A 42 -6.16 19.21 -14.42
C ALA A 42 -5.29 20.35 -14.97
N VAL A 43 -4.05 20.04 -15.41
CA VAL A 43 -3.11 21.05 -15.96
C VAL A 43 -3.12 21.16 -17.48
N GLY A 44 -3.96 20.39 -18.17
CA GLY A 44 -4.13 20.47 -19.63
C GLY A 44 -3.00 19.87 -20.46
N THR A 45 -2.32 18.86 -19.93
CA THR A 45 -1.26 18.12 -20.63
C THR A 45 -1.72 16.74 -21.11
N LEU A 46 -2.91 16.28 -20.71
CA LEU A 46 -3.44 14.96 -21.10
C LEU A 46 -3.79 14.94 -22.60
N PRO A 47 -3.16 14.07 -23.42
CA PRO A 47 -3.39 14.04 -24.86
C PRO A 47 -4.84 13.73 -25.23
N GLY A 48 -5.36 14.41 -26.25
CA GLY A 48 -6.73 14.19 -26.74
C GLY A 48 -7.83 14.80 -25.87
N LEU A 49 -7.47 15.49 -24.78
CA LEU A 49 -8.39 16.22 -23.91
C LEU A 49 -7.92 17.67 -23.77
N THR A 50 -8.88 18.59 -23.80
CA THR A 50 -8.65 20.00 -23.46
C THR A 50 -9.50 20.28 -22.23
N PRO A 51 -8.90 20.38 -21.03
CA PRO A 51 -9.69 20.62 -19.84
C PRO A 51 -10.32 22.02 -19.91
N PRO A 52 -11.43 22.23 -19.19
CA PRO A 52 -11.90 23.58 -18.89
C PRO A 52 -10.75 24.39 -18.27
N ALA A 53 -10.74 25.72 -18.44
CA ALA A 53 -9.81 26.57 -17.71
C ALA A 53 -10.10 26.44 -16.20
N GLY A 54 -9.39 25.51 -15.55
CA GLY A 54 -9.56 25.19 -14.14
C GLY A 54 -9.09 26.36 -13.29
N SER A 55 -9.90 26.76 -12.33
CA SER A 55 -9.53 27.71 -11.29
C SER A 55 -8.41 27.14 -10.41
N ILE A 56 -7.67 28.02 -9.73
CA ILE A 56 -6.65 27.61 -8.74
C ILE A 56 -7.27 26.73 -7.64
N ALA A 57 -8.54 26.95 -7.29
CA ALA A 57 -9.24 26.15 -6.30
C ALA A 57 -9.40 24.68 -6.76
N GLU A 58 -9.79 24.46 -8.01
CA GLU A 58 -9.92 23.11 -8.59
C GLU A 58 -8.56 22.40 -8.66
N LEU A 59 -7.48 23.12 -9.00
CA LEU A 59 -6.12 22.55 -9.00
C LEU A 59 -5.67 22.12 -7.59
N LEU A 60 -6.00 22.91 -6.57
CA LEU A 60 -5.71 22.57 -5.17
C LEU A 60 -6.53 21.35 -4.71
N GLU A 61 -7.79 21.24 -5.11
CA GLU A 61 -8.62 20.07 -4.83
C GLU A 61 -8.04 18.80 -5.46
N VAL A 62 -7.63 18.86 -6.74
CA VAL A 62 -7.00 17.72 -7.41
C VAL A 62 -5.70 17.33 -6.69
N ASN A 63 -4.85 18.29 -6.36
CA ASN A 63 -3.61 18.02 -5.63
C ASN A 63 -3.87 17.37 -4.26
N ASN A 64 -4.84 17.86 -3.50
CA ASN A 64 -5.21 17.27 -2.21
C ASN A 64 -5.79 15.86 -2.37
N SER A 65 -6.59 15.62 -3.40
CA SER A 65 -7.14 14.30 -3.72
C SER A 65 -6.02 13.30 -4.03
N VAL A 66 -5.09 13.66 -4.93
CA VAL A 66 -3.95 12.80 -5.30
C VAL A 66 -3.08 12.50 -4.07
N GLN A 67 -2.75 13.52 -3.27
CA GLN A 67 -1.95 13.33 -2.06
C GLN A 67 -2.62 12.39 -1.06
N SER A 68 -3.93 12.52 -0.86
CA SER A 68 -4.69 11.63 0.03
C SER A 68 -4.61 10.16 -0.42
N VAL A 69 -4.83 9.92 -1.72
CA VAL A 69 -4.78 8.58 -2.32
C VAL A 69 -3.38 7.97 -2.19
N LEU A 70 -2.34 8.73 -2.56
CA LEU A 70 -0.95 8.26 -2.49
C LEU A 70 -0.51 7.99 -1.05
N ASN A 71 -0.94 8.81 -0.09
CA ASN A 71 -0.61 8.61 1.33
C ASN A 71 -1.27 7.32 1.87
N CYS A 72 -2.55 7.08 1.55
CA CYS A 72 -3.23 5.85 1.95
C CYS A 72 -2.56 4.60 1.34
N ALA A 73 -2.26 4.64 0.05
CA ALA A 73 -1.53 3.58 -0.66
C ALA A 73 -0.17 3.27 -0.01
N PHE A 74 0.61 4.31 0.29
CA PHE A 74 1.93 4.16 0.89
C PHE A 74 1.87 3.58 2.31
N LEU A 75 0.90 4.00 3.12
CA LEU A 75 0.70 3.45 4.46
C LEU A 75 0.35 1.95 4.43
N ASN A 76 -0.44 1.51 3.45
CA ASN A 76 -0.75 0.09 3.27
C ASN A 76 0.49 -0.73 2.89
N GLU A 77 1.32 -0.21 1.98
CA GLU A 77 2.58 -0.85 1.58
C GLU A 77 3.54 -1.00 2.78
N LEU A 78 3.72 0.07 3.57
CA LEU A 78 4.52 0.03 4.79
C LEU A 78 4.00 -1.00 5.81
N ALA A 79 2.67 -1.14 5.94
CA ALA A 79 2.08 -2.12 6.83
C ALA A 79 2.36 -3.57 6.41
N LEU A 80 2.35 -3.86 5.10
CA LEU A 80 2.69 -5.19 4.57
C LEU A 80 4.19 -5.49 4.74
N LEU A 81 5.06 -4.52 4.45
CA LEU A 81 6.50 -4.65 4.63
C LEU A 81 6.88 -4.83 6.11
N ALA A 82 6.22 -4.12 7.02
CA ALA A 82 6.43 -4.29 8.46
C ALA A 82 6.06 -5.72 8.89
N GLN A 83 4.92 -6.25 8.45
CA GLN A 83 4.54 -7.64 8.74
C GLN A 83 5.58 -8.65 8.22
N LEU A 84 6.15 -8.41 7.04
CA LEU A 84 7.15 -9.30 6.45
C LEU A 84 8.44 -9.29 7.27
N GLN A 85 8.91 -8.11 7.67
CA GLN A 85 10.08 -7.98 8.54
C GLN A 85 9.90 -8.72 9.87
N CYS A 86 8.68 -8.72 10.41
CA CYS A 86 8.36 -9.41 11.65
C CYS A 86 8.39 -10.94 11.50
N LEU A 87 7.92 -11.47 10.37
CA LEU A 87 8.02 -12.90 10.06
C LEU A 87 9.47 -13.34 9.81
N LEU A 88 10.28 -12.49 9.18
CA LEU A 88 11.68 -12.78 8.88
C LEU A 88 12.60 -12.65 10.10
N ASN A 89 12.21 -11.91 11.14
CA ASN A 89 12.97 -11.74 12.37
C ASN A 89 12.15 -12.06 13.65
N PRO A 90 11.81 -13.34 13.87
CA PRO A 90 10.97 -13.76 15.00
C PRO A 90 11.68 -13.62 16.36
N SER A 91 13.01 -13.53 16.40
CA SER A 91 13.81 -13.47 17.63
C SER A 91 14.03 -12.06 18.19
N GLY A 92 13.50 -11.01 17.53
CA GLY A 92 13.76 -9.61 17.89
C GLY A 92 12.84 -9.02 18.96
N ILE A 93 11.66 -9.58 19.24
CA ILE A 93 10.71 -8.97 20.18
C ILE A 93 9.96 -10.05 20.96
N THR A 94 10.49 -10.39 22.14
CA THR A 94 9.70 -10.97 23.22
C THR A 94 8.74 -9.89 23.73
N GLY A 95 7.59 -9.75 23.08
CA GLY A 95 6.51 -8.88 23.54
C GLY A 95 5.74 -8.16 22.43
N ALA A 96 4.62 -8.73 22.01
CA ALA A 96 3.35 -8.07 21.66
C ALA A 96 3.30 -6.83 20.70
N THR A 97 4.39 -6.35 20.08
CA THR A 97 4.35 -5.08 19.32
C THR A 97 4.68 -5.19 17.83
N CYS A 98 5.05 -6.38 17.32
CA CYS A 98 5.42 -6.56 15.92
C CYS A 98 4.25 -6.85 14.97
N CYS A 99 3.07 -7.19 15.50
CA CYS A 99 1.87 -7.37 14.69
C CYS A 99 1.01 -6.11 14.78
N PHE A 100 0.93 -5.33 13.71
CA PHE A 100 -0.17 -4.38 13.55
C PHE A 100 -1.48 -5.18 13.69
N PRO A 101 -2.39 -4.83 14.62
CA PRO A 101 -3.57 -5.64 14.85
C PRO A 101 -4.55 -5.42 13.69
N PHE A 102 -4.46 -6.23 12.64
CA PHE A 102 -5.56 -6.36 11.69
C PHE A 102 -6.53 -7.41 12.23
N GLY A 103 -7.50 -6.91 13.01
CA GLY A 103 -8.83 -7.48 13.23
C GLY A 103 -8.95 -8.97 13.59
N SER A 104 -9.07 -9.26 14.89
CA SER A 104 -10.09 -10.23 15.33
C SER A 104 -11.33 -9.45 15.79
N THR A 105 -12.30 -9.23 14.91
CA THR A 105 -13.65 -8.86 15.35
C THR A 105 -14.38 -10.15 15.70
N GLY A 106 -14.32 -10.49 16.98
CA GLY A 106 -15.37 -11.27 17.64
C GLY A 106 -16.46 -10.33 18.15
#